data_AF-A0A2H6NKF8-F1
#
_entry.id   AF-A0A2H6NKF8-F1
#
_cell.length_a   1.000
_cell.length_b   1.000
_cell.length_c   1.000
_cell.angle_alpha   90.00
_cell.angle_beta   90.00
_cell.angle_gamma   90.00
#
_symmetry.space_group_name_H-M   'P 1'
#
loop_
_entity.id
_entity.type
_entity.pdbx_description
1 polymer ?
#
loop_
_entity_poly.entity_id
_entity_poly.type
_entity_poly.pdbx_seq_one_letter_code
_entity_poly.pdbx_strand_id
1 'polypeptide(L)'
;MSQYGRVIREPAGRIYFAGTETATQWCGYMEGAVQAGERAAREILYSMGKISKNEIWVTEPESKEVPALPITTTFWERNLPSVHGLLFFLGWSTFITSLATTGFFAYKKGLLSR
;
A
#
# COMPACT_ATOMS: atom_id res chain seq x y z
N MET A 1 9.02 3.23 10.10
CA MET A 1 8.70 4.67 10.16
C MET A 1 8.99 5.13 11.57
N SER A 2 9.83 6.16 11.75
CA SER A 2 10.22 6.60 13.10
C SER A 2 9.01 7.16 13.86
N GLN A 3 9.06 7.13 15.19
CA GLN A 3 8.01 7.67 16.07
C GLN A 3 7.72 9.16 15.79
N TYR A 4 8.66 9.86 15.14
CA TYR A 4 8.59 11.29 14.82
C TYR A 4 8.05 11.59 13.41
N GLY A 5 7.65 10.59 12.62
CA GLY A 5 7.15 10.83 11.26
C GLY A 5 5.94 11.75 11.18
N ARG A 6 5.15 11.86 12.25
CA ARG A 6 3.97 12.74 12.31
C ARG A 6 4.33 14.23 12.34
N VAL A 7 5.45 14.59 12.96
CA VAL A 7 5.84 16.01 13.20
C VAL A 7 6.75 16.56 12.10
N ILE A 8 7.18 15.73 11.15
CA ILE A 8 8.20 16.09 10.15
C ILE A 8 7.83 17.31 9.29
N ARG A 9 6.54 17.61 9.16
CA ARG A 9 6.01 18.74 8.39
C ARG A 9 5.14 19.69 9.24
N GLU A 10 5.10 19.48 10.56
CA GLU A 10 4.32 20.33 11.46
C GLU A 10 5.02 21.69 11.61
N PRO A 11 4.35 22.83 11.35
CA PRO A 11 4.96 24.14 11.50
C PRO A 11 5.37 24.42 12.96
N ALA A 12 6.55 25.00 13.14
CA ALA A 12 7.03 25.47 14.45
C ALA A 12 6.92 27.01 14.51
N GLY A 13 5.78 27.51 14.99
CA GLY A 13 5.50 28.94 14.98
C GLY A 13 5.38 29.48 13.56
N ARG A 14 6.32 30.33 13.13
CA ARG A 14 6.39 30.89 11.76
C ARG A 14 7.38 30.15 10.86
N ILE A 15 7.92 29.02 11.32
CA ILE A 15 8.82 28.17 10.54
C ILE A 15 7.99 27.05 9.92
N TYR A 16 8.01 26.99 8.58
CA TYR A 16 7.35 25.96 7.79
C TYR A 16 8.40 25.07 7.15
N PHE A 17 8.17 23.76 7.16
CA PHE A 17 9.15 22.77 6.71
C PHE A 17 8.80 22.24 5.33
N ALA A 18 9.69 22.51 4.36
CA ALA A 18 9.68 21.94 3.03
C ALA A 18 10.70 20.79 2.95
N GLY A 19 11.36 20.60 1.79
CA GLY A 19 12.33 19.53 1.58
C GLY A 19 11.65 18.21 1.20
N THR A 20 12.33 17.41 0.38
CA THR A 20 11.73 16.20 -0.22
C THR A 20 11.29 15.18 0.82
N GLU A 21 11.91 15.19 2.00
CA GLU A 21 11.60 14.34 3.15
C GLU A 21 10.20 14.62 3.72
N THR A 22 9.63 15.80 3.47
CA THR A 22 8.31 16.20 3.96
C THR A 22 7.18 15.92 2.95
N ALA A 23 7.53 15.51 1.73
CA ALA A 23 6.60 15.20 0.64
C ALA A 23 5.74 13.97 0.97
N THR A 24 4.55 13.91 0.39
CA THR A 24 3.66 12.73 0.50
C THR A 24 3.72 11.82 -0.71
N GLN A 25 4.20 12.35 -1.85
CA GLN A 25 4.44 11.60 -3.07
C GLN A 25 5.90 11.78 -3.48
N TRP A 26 6.52 10.70 -3.96
CA TRP A 26 7.91 10.71 -4.44
C TRP A 26 8.92 11.33 -3.45
N CYS A 27 8.74 11.05 -2.16
CA CYS A 27 9.66 11.45 -1.10
C CYS A 27 11.07 10.92 -1.39
N GLY A 28 12.08 11.79 -1.30
CA GLY A 28 13.47 11.49 -1.66
C GLY A 28 13.82 11.82 -3.13
N TYR A 29 12.85 12.19 -3.95
CA TYR A 29 13.05 12.58 -5.35
C TYR A 29 12.90 14.09 -5.54
N MET A 30 13.32 14.59 -6.71
CA MET A 30 13.12 15.99 -7.11
C MET A 30 11.63 16.36 -7.13
N GLU A 31 10.76 15.45 -7.56
CA GLU A 31 9.29 15.64 -7.53
C GLU A 31 8.78 15.94 -6.11
N GLY A 32 9.24 15.16 -5.12
CA GLY A 32 8.91 15.42 -3.72
C GLY A 32 9.44 16.76 -3.23
N ALA A 33 10.60 17.22 -3.72
CA ALA A 33 11.14 18.53 -3.36
C ALA A 33 10.24 19.68 -3.87
N VAL A 34 9.76 19.57 -5.12
CA VAL A 34 8.80 20.52 -5.71
C VAL A 34 7.50 20.51 -4.93
N GLN A 35 6.88 19.33 -4.75
CA GLN A 35 5.62 19.17 -4.02
C GLN A 35 5.69 19.79 -2.62
N ALA A 36 6.75 19.47 -1.86
CA ALA A 36 6.95 19.98 -0.51
C ALA A 36 7.19 21.49 -0.46
N GLY A 37 7.97 22.03 -1.41
CA GLY A 37 8.27 23.45 -1.51
C GLY A 37 7.01 24.29 -1.78
N GLU A 38 6.23 23.90 -2.80
CA GLU A 38 4.98 24.59 -3.12
C GLU A 38 3.97 24.51 -1.98
N ARG A 39 3.80 23.33 -1.37
CA ARG A 39 2.90 23.15 -0.24
C ARG A 39 3.31 24.04 0.94
N ALA A 40 4.60 24.10 1.32
CA ALA A 40 5.06 24.97 2.40
C ALA A 40 4.83 26.46 2.07
N ALA A 41 5.04 26.87 0.81
CA ALA A 41 4.72 28.23 0.37
C ALA A 41 3.21 28.52 0.49
N ARG A 42 2.35 27.57 0.11
CA ARG A 42 0.89 27.70 0.27
C ARG A 42 0.45 27.71 1.74
N GLU A 43 1.11 26.97 2.63
CA GLU A 43 0.87 27.05 4.09
C GLU A 43 1.15 28.47 4.63
N ILE A 44 2.22 29.11 4.15
CA ILE A 44 2.53 30.51 4.46
C ILE A 44 1.46 31.44 3.87
N LEU A 45 1.09 31.28 2.60
CA LEU A 45 0.04 32.09 1.97
C LEU A 45 -1.31 31.98 2.70
N TYR A 46 -1.66 30.79 3.18
CA TYR A 46 -2.84 30.56 4.00
C TYR A 46 -2.75 31.29 5.34
N SER A 47 -1.59 31.25 6.01
CA SER A 47 -1.37 32.00 7.27
C SER A 47 -1.49 33.51 7.08
N MET A 48 -1.20 34.01 5.86
CA MET A 48 -1.35 35.40 5.47
C MET A 48 -2.78 35.76 5.01
N GLY A 49 -3.72 34.80 4.99
CA GLY A 49 -5.08 35.00 4.52
C GLY A 49 -5.22 35.22 3.01
N LYS A 50 -4.22 34.82 2.21
CA LYS A 50 -4.22 35.00 0.75
C LYS A 50 -4.93 33.87 0.00
N ILE A 51 -4.99 32.69 0.59
CA ILE A 51 -5.64 31.50 0.04
C ILE A 51 -6.46 30.80 1.12
N SER A 52 -7.36 29.92 0.71
CA SER A 52 -8.14 29.05 1.59
C SER A 52 -7.35 27.79 2.01
N LYS A 53 -7.82 27.11 3.06
CA LYS A 53 -7.17 25.88 3.56
C LYS A 53 -7.15 24.76 2.51
N ASN A 54 -8.17 24.70 1.65
CA ASN A 54 -8.32 23.66 0.63
C ASN A 54 -7.32 23.84 -0.52
N GLU A 55 -6.76 25.04 -0.69
CA GLU A 55 -5.77 25.36 -1.72
C GLU A 55 -4.33 25.05 -1.27
N ILE A 56 -4.11 24.65 -0.02
CA ILE A 56 -2.76 24.26 0.45
C ILE A 56 -2.28 23.00 -0.28
N TRP A 57 -3.18 22.00 -0.40
CA TRP A 57 -2.90 20.72 -1.03
C TRP A 57 -3.57 20.68 -2.39
N VAL A 58 -2.76 20.90 -3.43
CA VAL A 58 -3.20 20.87 -4.82
C VAL A 58 -2.76 19.55 -5.46
N THR A 59 -3.63 18.97 -6.27
CA THR A 59 -3.29 17.78 -7.07
C THR A 59 -2.73 18.27 -8.40
N GLU A 60 -1.51 17.84 -8.73
CA GLU A 60 -0.88 18.19 -10.00
C GLU A 60 -1.59 17.44 -11.15
N PRO A 61 -1.95 18.11 -12.25
CA PRO A 61 -2.47 17.44 -13.44
C PRO A 61 -1.40 16.53 -14.06
N GLU A 62 -1.83 15.44 -14.69
CA GLU A 62 -0.93 14.51 -15.35
C GLU A 62 -0.18 15.17 -16.52
N SER A 63 1.11 14.86 -16.65
CA SER A 63 1.92 15.33 -17.77
C SER A 63 1.43 14.72 -19.09
N LYS A 64 1.21 15.59 -20.09
CA LYS A 64 0.83 15.17 -21.45
C LYS A 64 1.99 14.54 -22.22
N GLU A 65 3.22 14.90 -21.85
CA GLU A 65 4.43 14.44 -22.54
C GLU A 65 4.91 13.08 -22.00
N VAL A 66 4.68 12.83 -20.71
CA VAL A 66 5.07 11.60 -20.02
C VAL A 66 3.86 11.03 -19.26
N PRO A 67 2.92 10.36 -19.97
CA PRO A 67 1.74 9.80 -19.33
C PRO A 67 2.10 8.57 -18.47
N ALA A 68 1.41 8.40 -17.35
CA ALA A 68 1.58 7.28 -16.45
C ALA A 68 0.75 6.09 -16.94
N LEU A 69 1.42 5.05 -17.44
CA LEU A 69 0.75 3.79 -17.77
C LEU A 69 0.35 3.05 -16.49
N PRO A 70 -0.82 2.39 -16.46
CA PRO A 70 -1.28 1.67 -15.28
C PRO A 70 -0.37 0.45 -15.01
N ILE A 71 -0.01 0.26 -13.74
CA ILE A 71 0.68 -0.96 -13.31
C ILE A 71 -0.35 -2.10 -13.30
N THR A 72 -0.18 -3.07 -14.18
CA THR A 72 -1.08 -4.22 -14.32
C THR A 72 -0.49 -5.45 -13.64
N THR A 73 -1.37 -6.31 -13.13
CA THR A 73 -0.99 -7.63 -12.58
C THR A 73 -1.83 -8.70 -13.24
N THR A 74 -1.21 -9.85 -13.52
CA THR A 74 -1.91 -11.00 -14.09
C THR A 74 -2.77 -11.72 -13.04
N PHE A 75 -3.65 -12.62 -13.50
CA PHE A 75 -4.42 -13.49 -12.62
C PHE A 75 -3.49 -14.31 -11.71
N TRP A 76 -2.40 -14.87 -12.26
CA TRP A 76 -1.51 -15.73 -11.49
C TRP A 76 -0.61 -14.97 -10.52
N GLU A 77 -0.11 -13.78 -10.88
CA GLU A 77 0.63 -12.92 -9.95
C GLU A 77 -0.19 -12.55 -8.71
N ARG A 78 -1.51 -12.43 -8.86
CA ARG A 78 -2.42 -12.07 -7.78
C ARG A 78 -2.87 -13.26 -6.92
N ASN A 79 -3.08 -14.42 -7.55
CA ASN A 79 -3.72 -15.57 -6.90
C ASN A 79 -2.76 -16.69 -6.52
N LEU A 80 -1.53 -16.72 -7.04
CA LEU A 80 -0.55 -17.70 -6.60
C LEU A 80 -0.25 -17.51 -5.10
N PRO A 81 -0.26 -18.60 -4.30
CA PRO A 81 -0.02 -18.50 -2.87
C PRO A 81 1.44 -18.14 -2.58
N SER A 82 1.68 -17.57 -1.40
CA SER A 82 3.02 -17.47 -0.85
C SER A 82 3.59 -18.87 -0.55
N VAL A 83 4.89 -18.97 -0.27
CA VAL A 83 5.55 -20.25 0.09
C VAL A 83 4.85 -20.91 1.31
N HIS A 84 4.48 -20.12 2.32
CA HIS A 84 3.74 -20.63 3.47
C HIS A 84 2.32 -21.09 3.09
N GLY A 85 1.62 -20.32 2.25
CA GLY A 85 0.32 -20.71 1.72
C GLY A 85 0.38 -22.01 0.92
N LEU A 86 1.43 -22.20 0.11
CA LEU A 86 1.67 -23.43 -0.63
C LEU A 86 1.86 -24.62 0.30
N LEU A 87 2.73 -24.52 1.30
CA LEU A 87 2.94 -25.59 2.29
C LEU A 87 1.66 -25.93 3.05
N PHE A 88 0.86 -24.91 3.37
CA PHE A 88 -0.44 -25.10 4.01
C PHE A 88 -1.42 -25.87 3.09
N PHE A 89 -1.54 -25.48 1.82
CA PHE A 89 -2.37 -26.20 0.85
C PHE A 89 -1.89 -27.64 0.63
N LEU A 90 -0.58 -27.88 0.58
CA LEU A 90 0.00 -29.22 0.50
C LEU A 90 -0.37 -30.05 1.74
N GLY A 91 -0.25 -29.48 2.94
CA GLY A 91 -0.67 -30.12 4.19
C GLY A 91 -2.16 -30.49 4.21
N TRP A 92 -3.03 -29.58 3.79
CA TRP A 92 -4.47 -29.87 3.68
C TRP A 92 -4.80 -30.91 2.63
N SER A 93 -4.15 -30.84 1.45
CA SER A 93 -4.37 -31.81 0.39
C SER A 93 -3.98 -33.23 0.83
N THR A 94 -2.86 -33.37 1.53
CA THR A 94 -2.40 -34.66 2.08
C THR A 94 -3.33 -35.17 3.18
N PHE A 95 -3.78 -34.29 4.08
CA PHE A 95 -4.75 -34.64 5.12
C PHE A 95 -6.10 -35.10 4.55
N ILE A 96 -6.68 -34.34 3.61
CA ILE A 96 -7.95 -34.69 2.96
C ILE A 96 -7.82 -36.02 2.21
N THR A 97 -6.70 -36.24 1.51
CA THR A 97 -6.44 -37.50 0.80
C THR A 97 -6.35 -38.69 1.77
N SER A 98 -5.70 -38.51 2.92
CA SER A 98 -5.60 -39.53 3.97
C SER A 98 -6.97 -39.88 4.57
N LEU A 99 -7.80 -38.87 4.84
CA LEU A 99 -9.17 -39.09 5.32
C LEU A 99 -10.04 -39.84 4.29
N ALA A 100 -9.98 -39.44 3.02
CA ALA A 100 -10.75 -40.07 1.95
C ALA A 100 -10.37 -41.54 1.76
N THR A 101 -9.08 -41.85 1.75
CA THR A 101 -8.59 -43.24 1.61
C THR A 101 -8.96 -44.12 2.81
N THR A 102 -8.84 -43.59 4.03
CA THR A 102 -9.24 -44.30 5.25
C THR A 102 -10.76 -44.55 5.28
N GLY A 103 -11.56 -43.54 4.93
CA GLY A 103 -13.01 -43.65 4.84
C GLY A 103 -13.46 -44.68 3.79
N PHE A 104 -12.83 -44.67 2.60
CA PHE A 104 -13.08 -45.69 1.57
C PHE A 104 -12.73 -47.10 2.05
N PHE A 105 -11.62 -47.26 2.76
CA PHE A 105 -11.20 -48.55 3.31
C PHE A 105 -12.16 -49.05 4.41
N ALA A 106 -12.61 -48.16 5.30
CA ALA A 106 -13.60 -48.45 6.33
C ALA A 106 -14.95 -48.86 5.73
N TYR A 107 -15.39 -48.17 4.67
CA TYR A 107 -16.58 -48.54 3.90
C TYR A 107 -16.43 -49.93 3.26
N LYS A 108 -15.31 -50.20 2.58
CA LYS A 108 -15.04 -51.51 1.95
C LYS A 108 -14.98 -52.66 2.97
N LYS A 109 -14.52 -52.40 4.20
CA LYS A 109 -14.50 -53.38 5.30
C LYS A 109 -15.83 -53.51 6.04
N GLY A 110 -16.89 -52.81 5.63
CA GLY A 110 -18.21 -52.88 6.26
C GLY A 110 -18.28 -52.22 7.64
N LEU A 111 -17.25 -51.49 8.06
CA LEU A 111 -17.20 -50.79 9.35
C LEU A 111 -18.12 -49.55 9.38
N LEU A 112 -18.57 -49.10 8.21
CA LEU A 112 -19.49 -47.97 8.03
C LEU A 112 -20.85 -48.38 7.46
N SER A 113 -21.27 -49.64 7.64
CA SER A 113 -22.62 -50.08 7.27
C SER A 113 -23.53 -50.27 8.49
N ARG A 114 -24.22 -49.18 8.85
CA ARG A 114 -25.68 -49.13 9.05
C ARG A 114 -26.16 -47.72 8.75
#